data_AF-A0A1G8BFN3-F1
#
_entry.id   AF-A0A1G8BFN3-F1
#
_cell.length_a   1.000
_cell.length_b   1.000
_cell.length_c   1.000
_cell.angle_alpha   90.00
_cell.angle_beta   90.00
_cell.angle_gamma   90.00
#
_symmetry.space_group_name_H-M   'P 1'
#
loop_
_entity.id
_entity.type
_entity.pdbx_description
1 polymer ?
#
loop_
_entity_poly.entity_id
_entity_poly.type
_entity_poly.pdbx_seq_one_letter_code
_entity_poly.pdbx_strand_id
1 'polypeptide(L)'
;MTAVATELPRRHFLTDEGEQLLVTRDALDAAERFNTFVTETGIDPDLVVADPVTIPLPIHNRGQRFDDVFPHALWNPLFWLPEDIALRIRIQETPNAEPRPEQDAEWALRIALEVSSSGLYDAETGWVDVFALYGINPEDPNDLEAIQAWQAGLPDERLDSIDLRDHVTFGVNHENFLAAQDLYPLIMAAQWGYTAASLLVALEADREAAALYATLGAAMLSAEPGDAPDQLHDAAEQLRGGGDPTVYGPSVVAAFESIVRDYAGAIYQLETELQAA
;
A
#
# COMPACT_ATOMS: atom_id res chain seq x y z
N MET A 1 16.91 30.48 23.35
CA MET A 1 16.83 30.53 21.88
C MET A 1 15.99 29.33 21.48
N THR A 2 14.71 29.54 21.22
CA THR A 2 13.82 28.50 20.70
C THR A 2 14.29 28.24 19.27
N ALA A 3 14.75 27.02 18.98
CA ALA A 3 15.02 26.63 17.61
C ALA A 3 13.70 26.81 16.85
N VAL A 4 13.70 27.65 15.81
CA VAL A 4 12.60 27.66 14.85
C VAL A 4 12.69 26.30 14.17
N ALA A 5 11.76 25.40 14.49
CA ALA A 5 11.64 24.15 13.76
C ALA A 5 11.33 24.54 12.32
N THR A 6 12.31 24.38 11.43
CA THR A 6 12.11 24.57 10.00
C THR A 6 11.14 23.47 9.58
N GLU A 7 9.95 23.88 9.15
CA GLU A 7 8.92 22.97 8.63
C GLU A 7 9.50 22.22 7.42
N LEU A 8 9.32 20.90 7.39
CA LEU A 8 9.80 20.08 6.28
C LEU A 8 8.99 20.44 5.02
N PRO A 9 9.63 20.55 3.83
CA PRO A 9 8.90 20.77 2.59
C PRO A 9 8.02 19.55 2.29
N ARG A 10 6.76 19.76 1.86
CA ARG A 10 5.80 18.67 1.64
C ARG A 10 5.03 18.78 0.32
N ARG A 11 4.54 17.65 -0.17
CA ARG A 11 3.70 17.49 -1.36
C ARG A 11 2.61 16.43 -1.13
N HIS A 12 1.41 16.67 -1.63
CA HIS A 12 0.39 15.63 -1.73
C HIS A 12 0.66 14.76 -2.96
N PHE A 13 0.51 13.45 -2.80
CA PHE A 13 0.61 12.49 -3.89
C PHE A 13 -0.25 11.28 -3.57
N LEU A 14 -1.26 11.05 -4.42
CA LEU A 14 -2.24 9.96 -4.33
C LEU A 14 -3.11 9.92 -3.06
N THR A 15 -2.97 10.91 -2.18
CA THR A 15 -3.79 11.06 -0.97
C THR A 15 -4.50 12.40 -0.95
N ASP A 16 -5.69 12.38 -0.37
CA ASP A 16 -6.42 13.58 -0.01
C ASP A 16 -5.98 14.11 1.37
N GLU A 17 -6.28 15.38 1.64
CA GLU A 17 -6.07 15.99 2.96
C GLU A 17 -6.88 15.25 4.04
N GLY A 18 -6.21 14.87 5.12
CA GLY A 18 -6.76 14.10 6.24
C GLY A 18 -6.76 12.57 6.02
N GLU A 19 -6.26 12.08 4.88
CA GLU A 19 -6.26 10.65 4.59
C GLU A 19 -5.13 9.89 5.29
N GLN A 20 -5.46 8.75 5.91
CA GLN A 20 -4.49 7.86 6.54
C GLN A 20 -3.93 6.85 5.54
N LEU A 21 -2.73 6.34 5.79
CA LEU A 21 -2.08 5.34 4.93
C LEU A 21 -2.60 3.91 5.11
N LEU A 22 -3.38 3.68 6.15
CA LEU A 22 -3.89 2.36 6.51
C LEU A 22 -5.28 2.18 5.93
N VAL A 23 -5.48 1.04 5.25
CA VAL A 23 -6.76 0.58 4.70
C VAL A 23 -7.28 1.46 3.57
N THR A 24 -7.39 0.87 2.39
CA THR A 24 -8.10 1.50 1.28
C THR A 24 -9.60 1.25 1.39
N ARG A 25 -10.38 2.34 1.49
CA ARG A 25 -11.84 2.28 1.69
C ARG A 25 -12.63 1.95 0.42
N ASP A 26 -12.05 2.19 -0.75
CA ASP A 26 -12.68 1.94 -2.04
C ASP A 26 -11.75 1.13 -2.96
N ALA A 27 -12.22 -0.03 -3.42
CA ALA A 27 -11.46 -0.92 -4.30
C ALA A 27 -11.17 -0.29 -5.67
N LEU A 28 -12.05 0.58 -6.17
CA LEU A 28 -11.84 1.30 -7.42
C LEU A 28 -10.76 2.36 -7.25
N ASP A 29 -10.79 3.12 -6.14
CA ASP A 29 -9.74 4.09 -5.82
C ASP A 29 -8.40 3.40 -5.62
N ALA A 30 -8.37 2.21 -4.99
CA ALA A 30 -7.16 1.40 -4.86
C ALA A 30 -6.54 1.08 -6.23
N ALA A 31 -7.37 0.64 -7.18
CA ALA A 31 -6.93 0.31 -8.53
C ALA A 31 -6.49 1.56 -9.33
N GLU A 32 -7.20 2.68 -9.17
CA GLU A 32 -6.83 3.95 -9.79
C GLU A 32 -5.51 4.49 -9.24
N ARG A 33 -5.32 4.44 -7.92
CA ARG A 33 -4.06 4.83 -7.26
C ARG A 33 -2.91 3.96 -7.67
N PHE A 34 -3.10 2.64 -7.79
CA PHE A 34 -2.09 1.74 -8.33
C PHE A 34 -1.66 2.15 -9.75
N ASN A 35 -2.63 2.32 -10.66
CA ASN A 35 -2.35 2.69 -12.04
C ASN A 35 -1.69 4.07 -12.14
N THR A 36 -2.15 5.03 -11.33
CA THR A 36 -1.59 6.39 -11.28
C THR A 36 -0.17 6.36 -10.73
N PHE A 37 0.11 5.61 -9.66
CA PHE A 37 1.45 5.44 -9.12
C PHE A 37 2.41 4.87 -10.18
N VAL A 38 2.03 3.76 -10.82
CA VAL A 38 2.85 3.13 -11.87
C VAL A 38 3.07 4.09 -13.04
N THR A 39 2.04 4.82 -13.46
CA THR A 39 2.12 5.76 -14.58
C THR A 39 3.00 6.97 -14.27
N GLU A 40 2.82 7.59 -13.10
CA GLU A 40 3.54 8.81 -12.69
C GLU A 40 4.99 8.51 -12.28
N THR A 41 5.25 7.34 -11.71
CA THR A 41 6.61 6.96 -11.30
C THR A 41 7.38 6.23 -12.38
N GLY A 42 6.70 5.60 -13.34
CA GLY A 42 7.32 4.73 -14.34
C GLY A 42 7.87 3.42 -13.77
N ILE A 43 7.65 3.12 -12.48
CA ILE A 43 8.12 1.88 -11.86
C ILE A 43 7.45 0.67 -12.53
N ASP A 44 8.18 -0.43 -12.63
CA ASP A 44 7.61 -1.72 -13.03
C ASP A 44 6.49 -2.12 -12.05
N PRO A 45 5.26 -2.41 -12.52
CA PRO A 45 4.16 -2.82 -11.65
C PRO A 45 4.47 -4.08 -10.83
N ASP A 46 5.37 -4.97 -11.28
CA ASP A 46 5.79 -6.15 -10.52
C ASP A 46 6.68 -5.78 -9.30
N LEU A 47 7.14 -4.54 -9.22
CA LEU A 47 7.92 -3.98 -8.13
C LEU A 47 7.09 -3.07 -7.21
N VAL A 48 5.78 -3.29 -7.14
CA VAL A 48 4.86 -2.49 -6.32
C VAL A 48 3.93 -3.38 -5.51
N VAL A 49 3.72 -3.05 -4.24
CA VAL A 49 2.68 -3.65 -3.37
C VAL A 49 1.67 -2.57 -3.00
N ALA A 50 0.37 -2.87 -3.06
CA ALA A 50 -0.69 -1.90 -2.73
C ALA A 50 -1.72 -2.40 -1.71
N ASP A 51 -1.51 -3.56 -1.10
CA ASP A 51 -2.42 -4.16 -0.10
C ASP A 51 -1.65 -4.32 1.23
N PRO A 52 -2.20 -3.91 2.39
CA PRO A 52 -3.51 -3.29 2.66
C PRO A 52 -3.45 -1.77 2.82
N VAL A 53 -2.51 -1.13 2.13
CA VAL A 53 -2.19 0.29 2.31
C VAL A 53 -2.88 1.16 1.27
N THR A 54 -3.15 2.39 1.63
CA THR A 54 -3.84 3.38 0.80
C THR A 54 -3.07 3.75 -0.47
N ILE A 55 -1.74 3.60 -0.42
CA ILE A 55 -0.79 4.06 -1.44
C ILE A 55 0.06 2.88 -1.87
N PRO A 56 0.30 2.71 -3.17
CA PRO A 56 1.24 1.72 -3.64
C PRO A 56 2.66 2.01 -3.13
N LEU A 57 3.36 0.96 -2.70
CA LEU A 57 4.70 1.01 -2.14
C LEU A 57 5.71 0.34 -3.08
N PRO A 58 6.82 1.00 -3.43
CA PRO A 58 7.85 0.42 -4.26
C PRO A 58 8.64 -0.65 -3.49
N ILE A 59 8.92 -1.78 -4.13
CA ILE A 59 9.74 -2.86 -3.57
C ILE A 59 11.22 -2.53 -3.81
N HIS A 60 11.97 -2.42 -2.72
CA HIS A 60 13.43 -2.25 -2.77
C HIS A 60 14.09 -3.62 -2.96
N ASN A 61 14.50 -3.95 -4.18
CA ASN A 61 15.19 -5.22 -4.47
C ASN A 61 16.68 -5.05 -4.87
N ARG A 62 17.14 -3.82 -5.05
CA ARG A 62 18.49 -3.47 -5.57
C ARG A 62 19.17 -2.31 -4.82
N GLY A 63 18.72 -1.99 -3.60
CA GLY A 63 19.17 -0.82 -2.84
C GLY A 63 18.40 0.45 -3.22
N GLN A 64 18.95 1.63 -2.94
CA GLN A 64 18.27 2.94 -3.11
C GLN A 64 18.26 3.48 -4.55
N ARG A 65 18.92 2.80 -5.52
CA ARG A 65 18.96 3.25 -6.91
C ARG A 65 17.84 2.61 -7.71
N PHE A 66 16.78 3.39 -7.95
CA PHE A 66 15.71 3.06 -8.88
C PHE A 66 16.07 3.62 -10.27
N ASP A 67 16.78 2.81 -11.06
CA ASP A 67 17.28 3.17 -12.40
C ASP A 67 16.18 3.28 -13.47
N ASP A 68 15.08 2.56 -13.29
CA ASP A 68 13.96 2.50 -14.23
C ASP A 68 12.79 3.46 -13.87
N VAL A 69 12.89 4.20 -12.76
CA VAL A 69 11.88 5.17 -12.31
C VAL A 69 12.10 6.54 -12.96
N PHE A 70 11.04 7.31 -13.20
CA PHE A 70 11.19 8.66 -13.73
C PHE A 70 11.92 9.59 -12.75
N PRO A 71 12.90 10.40 -13.21
CA PRO A 71 13.69 11.29 -12.34
C PRO A 71 12.83 12.18 -11.42
N HIS A 72 11.70 12.65 -11.94
CA HIS A 72 10.81 13.55 -11.21
C HIS A 72 10.00 12.83 -10.12
N ALA A 73 9.92 11.51 -10.08
CA ALA A 73 9.21 10.78 -9.03
C ALA A 73 10.08 10.53 -7.78
N LEU A 74 11.41 10.61 -7.95
CA LEU A 74 12.38 10.42 -6.88
C LEU A 74 12.35 11.51 -5.81
N TRP A 75 11.47 12.51 -5.86
CA TRP A 75 11.26 13.37 -4.69
C TRP A 75 10.57 12.62 -3.53
N ASN A 76 9.83 11.55 -3.84
CA ASN A 76 8.99 10.84 -2.86
C ASN A 76 9.87 9.99 -1.90
N PRO A 77 9.64 10.05 -0.58
CA PRO A 77 10.49 9.41 0.42
C PRO A 77 10.48 7.88 0.34
N LEU A 78 9.46 7.28 -0.27
CA LEU A 78 9.38 5.83 -0.46
C LEU A 78 10.54 5.28 -1.30
N PHE A 79 11.16 6.09 -2.17
CA PHE A 79 12.35 5.68 -2.94
C PHE A 79 13.67 5.82 -2.17
N TRP A 80 13.65 6.46 -1.00
CA TRP A 80 14.84 6.78 -0.21
C TRP A 80 14.83 6.17 1.19
N LEU A 81 13.88 5.25 1.45
CA LEU A 81 13.81 4.56 2.72
C LEU A 81 15.16 3.86 3.02
N PRO A 82 15.65 3.95 4.25
CA PRO A 82 16.82 3.17 4.67
C PRO A 82 16.59 1.67 4.45
N GLU A 83 17.63 0.94 4.05
CA GLU A 83 17.51 -0.49 3.69
C GLU A 83 16.93 -1.34 4.81
N ASP A 84 17.24 -1.01 6.06
CA ASP A 84 16.76 -1.72 7.24
C ASP A 84 15.24 -1.58 7.39
N ILE A 85 14.65 -0.47 6.95
CA ILE A 85 13.20 -0.29 6.87
C ILE A 85 12.63 -0.88 5.59
N ALA A 86 13.24 -0.55 4.45
CA ALA A 86 12.69 -0.85 3.13
C ALA A 86 12.64 -2.35 2.83
N LEU A 87 13.58 -3.13 3.35
CA LEU A 87 13.66 -4.57 3.11
C LEU A 87 12.71 -5.35 4.01
N ARG A 88 12.24 -6.50 3.50
CA ARG A 88 11.48 -7.48 4.29
C ARG A 88 12.38 -8.09 5.35
N ILE A 89 11.89 -8.13 6.58
CA ILE A 89 12.60 -8.75 7.69
C ILE A 89 12.21 -10.23 7.86
N ARG A 90 12.95 -10.94 8.70
CA ARG A 90 12.58 -12.31 9.10
C ARG A 90 11.88 -12.29 10.45
N ILE A 91 10.68 -12.86 10.48
CA ILE A 91 9.82 -12.93 11.65
C ILE A 91 10.01 -14.28 12.33
N GLN A 92 10.30 -14.21 13.63
CA GLN A 92 10.43 -15.36 14.51
C GLN A 92 9.13 -15.52 15.32
N GLU A 93 8.17 -16.29 14.81
CA GLU A 93 6.84 -16.40 15.45
C GLU A 93 6.87 -17.02 16.85
N THR A 94 7.72 -18.03 17.04
CA THR A 94 7.98 -18.65 18.35
C THR A 94 9.46 -18.96 18.49
N PRO A 95 10.03 -19.09 19.71
CA PRO A 95 11.45 -19.37 19.89
C PRO A 95 11.99 -20.63 19.20
N ASN A 96 11.11 -21.56 18.82
CA ASN A 96 11.47 -22.84 18.21
C ASN A 96 11.02 -22.98 16.75
N ALA A 97 10.29 -22.00 16.19
CA ALA A 97 9.91 -22.03 14.78
C ALA A 97 11.10 -21.66 13.89
N GLU A 98 11.06 -22.04 12.61
CA GLU A 98 11.99 -21.47 11.63
C GLU A 98 11.54 -20.03 11.30
N PRO A 99 12.45 -19.04 11.29
CA PRO A 99 12.08 -17.69 10.88
C PRO A 99 11.56 -17.67 9.44
N ARG A 100 10.41 -17.05 9.22
CA ARG A 100 9.86 -16.82 7.87
C ARG A 100 10.11 -15.38 7.43
N PRO A 101 10.19 -15.10 6.11
CA PRO A 101 10.14 -13.72 5.66
C PRO A 101 8.78 -13.09 6.01
N GLU A 102 8.80 -11.79 6.26
CA GLU A 102 7.62 -10.94 6.28
C GLU A 102 6.87 -11.05 4.94
N GLN A 103 5.54 -11.19 5.03
CA GLN A 103 4.65 -11.21 3.87
C GLN A 103 4.41 -9.78 3.37
N ASP A 104 3.96 -9.64 2.12
CA ASP A 104 3.81 -8.34 1.47
C ASP A 104 2.89 -7.39 2.24
N ALA A 105 1.78 -7.91 2.76
CA ALA A 105 0.83 -7.13 3.52
C ALA A 105 1.35 -6.74 4.93
N GLU A 106 2.12 -7.61 5.58
CA GLU A 106 2.80 -7.29 6.85
C GLU A 106 3.86 -6.21 6.65
N TRP A 107 4.64 -6.35 5.57
CA TRP A 107 5.66 -5.39 5.16
C TRP A 107 5.04 -4.04 4.84
N ALA A 108 3.99 -4.01 4.01
CA ALA A 108 3.30 -2.79 3.63
C ALA A 108 2.74 -2.05 4.84
N LEU A 109 2.09 -2.78 5.75
CA LEU A 109 1.57 -2.22 7.00
C LEU A 109 2.68 -1.61 7.87
N ARG A 110 3.81 -2.31 8.01
CA ARG A 110 4.97 -1.78 8.75
C ARG A 110 5.53 -0.52 8.11
N ILE A 111 5.70 -0.49 6.79
CA ILE A 111 6.18 0.71 6.07
C ILE A 111 5.22 1.87 6.31
N ALA A 112 3.91 1.66 6.14
CA ALA A 112 2.90 2.71 6.34
C ALA A 112 2.91 3.28 7.76
N LEU A 113 3.04 2.42 8.78
CA LEU A 113 3.19 2.86 10.17
C LEU A 113 4.48 3.66 10.37
N GLU A 114 5.60 3.17 9.84
CA GLU A 114 6.91 3.82 10.00
C GLU A 114 6.96 5.20 9.36
N VAL A 115 6.48 5.35 8.12
CA VAL A 115 6.49 6.65 7.44
C VAL A 115 5.50 7.64 8.07
N SER A 116 4.41 7.15 8.67
CA SER A 116 3.44 7.99 9.38
C SER A 116 4.00 8.46 10.72
N SER A 117 4.56 7.56 11.54
CA SER A 117 5.07 7.91 12.87
C SER A 117 6.34 8.76 12.81
N SER A 118 7.16 8.59 11.77
CA SER A 118 8.35 9.42 11.52
C SER A 118 8.02 10.84 11.03
N GLY A 119 6.78 11.07 10.59
CA GLY A 119 6.37 12.31 9.95
C GLY A 119 6.85 12.47 8.51
N LEU A 120 7.46 11.43 7.91
CA LEU A 120 7.74 11.40 6.46
C LEU A 120 6.44 11.46 5.63
N TYR A 121 5.36 10.94 6.19
CA TYR A 121 3.99 11.21 5.79
C TYR A 121 3.23 11.89 6.94
N ASP A 122 2.38 12.85 6.58
CA ASP A 122 1.41 13.46 7.48
C ASP A 122 0.08 13.55 6.73
N ALA A 123 -1.02 13.16 7.38
CA ALA A 123 -2.32 13.07 6.72
C ALA A 123 -2.83 14.44 6.22
N GLU A 124 -2.54 15.52 6.95
CA GLU A 124 -3.03 16.86 6.62
C GLU A 124 -2.13 17.53 5.57
N THR A 125 -0.82 17.31 5.65
CA THR A 125 0.16 18.07 4.87
C THR A 125 0.91 17.26 3.80
N GLY A 126 0.70 15.94 3.75
CA GLY A 126 1.24 15.03 2.75
C GLY A 126 2.67 14.55 3.03
N TRP A 127 3.35 14.13 1.96
CA TRP A 127 4.68 13.54 1.97
C TRP A 127 5.79 14.57 2.07
N VAL A 128 6.85 14.28 2.81
CA VAL A 128 8.09 15.06 2.78
C VAL A 128 8.70 15.03 1.38
N ASP A 129 9.08 16.19 0.86
CA ASP A 129 9.81 16.32 -0.40
C ASP A 129 11.32 16.16 -0.16
N VAL A 130 11.84 14.97 -0.44
CA VAL A 130 13.25 14.64 -0.22
C VAL A 130 14.15 15.51 -1.08
N PHE A 131 13.74 15.82 -2.31
CA PHE A 131 14.54 16.69 -3.18
C PHE A 131 14.62 18.11 -2.63
N ALA A 132 13.50 18.70 -2.21
CA ALA A 132 13.52 20.01 -1.58
C ALA A 132 14.33 20.03 -0.27
N LEU A 133 14.29 18.96 0.53
CA LEU A 133 15.08 18.82 1.75
C LEU A 133 16.59 18.92 1.50
N TYR A 134 17.06 18.38 0.38
CA TYR A 134 18.47 18.39 -0.04
C TYR A 134 18.79 19.48 -1.08
N GLY A 135 17.86 20.40 -1.33
CA GLY A 135 18.06 21.49 -2.29
C GLY A 135 18.26 21.02 -3.73
N ILE A 136 17.56 19.95 -4.12
CA ILE A 136 17.49 19.39 -5.47
C ILE A 136 16.18 19.87 -6.10
N ASN A 137 16.24 20.40 -7.32
CA ASN A 137 15.07 20.80 -8.09
C ASN A 137 15.03 20.08 -9.45
N PRO A 138 14.15 19.08 -9.65
CA PRO A 138 14.06 18.36 -10.92
C PRO A 138 13.57 19.22 -12.10
N GLU A 139 13.09 20.45 -11.86
CA GLU A 139 12.78 21.42 -12.92
C GLU A 139 14.01 22.20 -13.41
N ASP A 140 15.12 22.21 -12.65
CA ASP A 140 16.41 22.75 -13.11
C ASP A 140 17.08 21.72 -14.04
N PRO A 141 17.39 22.09 -15.30
CA PRO A 141 18.07 21.19 -16.23
C PRO A 141 19.36 20.56 -15.69
N ASN A 142 20.12 21.26 -14.84
CA ASN A 142 21.37 20.73 -14.28
C ASN A 142 21.11 19.63 -13.26
N ASP A 143 20.11 19.82 -12.39
CA ASP A 143 19.72 18.84 -11.39
C ASP A 143 19.06 17.63 -12.06
N LEU A 144 18.25 17.85 -13.10
CA LEU A 144 17.67 16.77 -13.91
C LEU A 144 18.76 15.92 -14.58
N GLU A 145 19.77 16.56 -15.19
CA GLU A 145 20.91 15.85 -15.80
C GLU A 145 21.71 15.06 -14.75
N ALA A 146 21.93 15.63 -13.55
CA ALA A 146 22.60 14.95 -12.45
C ALA A 146 21.82 13.72 -11.96
N ILE A 147 20.49 13.83 -11.79
CA ILE A 147 19.63 12.70 -11.40
C ILE A 147 19.69 11.58 -12.45
N GLN A 148 19.57 11.93 -13.73
CA GLN A 148 19.64 10.94 -14.83
C GLN A 148 21.01 10.27 -14.90
N ALA A 149 22.10 11.02 -14.74
CA ALA A 149 23.45 10.49 -14.68
C ALA A 149 23.63 9.53 -13.50
N TRP A 150 23.09 9.88 -12.33
CA TRP A 150 23.10 9.05 -11.14
C TRP A 150 22.31 7.75 -11.31
N GLN A 151 21.11 7.82 -11.90
CA GLN A 151 20.31 6.64 -12.25
C GLN A 151 21.03 5.74 -13.26
N ALA A 152 21.80 6.32 -14.19
CA ALA A 152 22.67 5.57 -15.11
C ALA A 152 23.92 4.97 -14.43
N GLY A 153 24.06 5.10 -13.11
CA GLY A 153 25.09 4.48 -12.29
C GLY A 153 26.28 5.39 -11.97
N LEU A 154 26.31 6.63 -12.45
CA LEU A 154 27.39 7.57 -12.09
C LEU A 154 27.26 8.00 -10.62
N PRO A 155 28.38 8.31 -9.94
CA PRO A 155 28.31 8.85 -8.58
C PRO A 155 27.81 10.30 -8.61
N ASP A 156 27.05 10.69 -7.59
CA ASP A 156 26.65 12.08 -7.34
C ASP A 156 26.66 12.32 -5.84
N GLU A 157 27.55 13.21 -5.38
CA GLU A 157 27.78 13.41 -3.94
C GLU A 157 26.53 13.85 -3.19
N ARG A 158 25.62 14.61 -3.82
CA ARG A 158 24.40 15.10 -3.17
C ARG A 158 23.35 14.00 -3.08
N LEU A 159 23.09 13.28 -4.17
CA LEU A 159 22.15 12.16 -4.19
C LEU A 159 22.63 10.99 -3.32
N ASP A 160 23.92 10.65 -3.39
CA ASP A 160 24.53 9.60 -2.55
C ASP A 160 24.58 10.00 -1.06
N SER A 161 24.37 11.27 -0.71
CA SER A 161 24.26 11.75 0.67
C SER A 161 22.84 11.72 1.25
N ILE A 162 21.83 11.41 0.44
CA ILE A 162 20.45 11.33 0.92
C ILE A 162 20.32 10.13 1.86
N ASP A 163 19.93 10.42 3.09
CA ASP A 163 19.85 9.43 4.16
C ASP A 163 18.74 9.82 5.14
N LEU A 164 17.63 9.07 5.09
CA LEU A 164 16.48 9.35 5.94
C LEU A 164 16.58 8.69 7.31
N ARG A 165 17.70 8.03 7.68
CA ARG A 165 17.86 7.33 8.97
C ARG A 165 17.64 8.22 10.19
N ASP A 166 17.91 9.52 10.09
CA ASP A 166 17.66 10.46 11.20
C ASP A 166 16.18 10.82 11.38
N HIS A 167 15.33 10.47 10.41
CA HIS A 167 13.89 10.73 10.45
C HIS A 167 13.07 9.53 10.90
N VAL A 168 13.62 8.32 10.82
CA VAL A 168 12.93 7.05 11.05
C VAL A 168 13.58 6.28 12.18
N THR A 169 12.83 5.40 12.84
CA THR A 169 13.33 4.67 14.00
C THR A 169 13.15 3.18 13.72
N PHE A 170 14.24 2.39 13.71
CA PHE A 170 14.14 1.00 13.25
C PHE A 170 14.74 -0.05 14.19
N GLY A 171 14.14 -1.25 14.15
CA GLY A 171 14.60 -2.49 14.80
C GLY A 171 13.50 -3.56 14.86
N VAL A 172 13.86 -4.85 14.96
CA VAL A 172 12.88 -5.96 15.14
C VAL A 172 12.14 -5.94 16.48
N ASN A 173 12.59 -5.11 17.42
CA ASN A 173 11.87 -4.81 18.68
C ASN A 173 11.29 -3.39 18.66
N HIS A 174 11.20 -2.79 17.47
CA HIS A 174 10.65 -1.45 17.30
C HIS A 174 9.12 -1.50 17.42
N GLU A 175 8.56 -0.46 18.01
CA GLU A 175 7.13 -0.37 18.30
C GLU A 175 6.26 -0.53 17.05
N ASN A 176 6.67 0.04 15.92
CA ASN A 176 5.91 -0.05 14.66
C ASN A 176 5.90 -1.45 14.07
N PHE A 177 6.98 -2.22 14.20
CA PHE A 177 6.98 -3.61 13.75
C PHE A 177 6.04 -4.46 14.60
N LEU A 178 6.10 -4.31 15.92
CA LEU A 178 5.20 -5.04 16.83
C LEU A 178 3.74 -4.63 16.59
N ALA A 179 3.47 -3.33 16.42
CA ALA A 179 2.16 -2.83 16.07
C ALA A 179 1.66 -3.38 14.72
N ALA A 180 2.51 -3.45 13.70
CA ALA A 180 2.16 -4.05 12.42
C ALA A 180 1.74 -5.52 12.57
N GLN A 181 2.50 -6.30 13.36
CA GLN A 181 2.17 -7.71 13.62
C GLN A 181 0.86 -7.87 14.39
N ASP A 182 0.63 -7.05 15.41
CA ASP A 182 -0.59 -7.09 16.21
C ASP A 182 -1.83 -6.63 15.42
N LEU A 183 -1.68 -5.61 14.58
CA LEU A 183 -2.76 -5.03 13.79
C LEU A 183 -3.04 -5.82 12.50
N TYR A 184 -2.08 -6.59 11.98
CA TYR A 184 -2.19 -7.25 10.68
C TYR A 184 -3.50 -8.04 10.49
N PRO A 185 -3.90 -8.97 11.39
CA PRO A 185 -5.14 -9.73 11.20
C PRO A 185 -6.38 -8.85 11.13
N LEU A 186 -6.36 -7.77 11.90
CA LEU A 186 -7.46 -6.82 12.05
C LEU A 186 -7.57 -5.92 10.81
N ILE A 187 -6.45 -5.36 10.35
CA ILE A 187 -6.36 -4.55 9.14
C ILE A 187 -6.76 -5.35 7.91
N MET A 188 -6.31 -6.60 7.77
CA MET A 188 -6.73 -7.45 6.66
C MET A 188 -8.23 -7.70 6.68
N ALA A 189 -8.81 -8.02 7.84
CA ALA A 189 -10.25 -8.19 7.95
C ALA A 189 -11.01 -6.90 7.56
N ALA A 190 -10.53 -5.73 7.97
CA ALA A 190 -11.10 -4.45 7.59
C ALA A 190 -11.02 -4.21 6.08
N GLN A 191 -9.83 -4.39 5.50
CA GLN A 191 -9.56 -4.19 4.07
C GLN A 191 -10.50 -5.05 3.22
N TRP A 192 -10.69 -6.32 3.59
CA TRP A 192 -11.62 -7.21 2.89
C TRP A 192 -13.07 -6.73 3.00
N GLY A 193 -13.49 -6.25 4.17
CA GLY A 193 -14.83 -5.70 4.34
C GLY A 193 -15.08 -4.43 3.52
N TYR A 194 -14.11 -3.50 3.48
CA TYR A 194 -14.20 -2.30 2.64
C TYR A 194 -14.21 -2.63 1.16
N THR A 195 -13.31 -3.53 0.73
CA THR A 195 -13.24 -4.01 -0.66
C THR A 195 -14.57 -4.62 -1.07
N ALA A 196 -15.13 -5.50 -0.24
CA ALA A 196 -16.41 -6.13 -0.50
C ALA A 196 -17.56 -5.11 -0.60
N ALA A 197 -17.60 -4.12 0.31
CA ALA A 197 -18.61 -3.07 0.30
C ALA A 197 -18.50 -2.16 -0.94
N SER A 198 -17.30 -1.73 -1.31
CA SER A 198 -17.06 -0.91 -2.51
C SER A 198 -17.47 -1.67 -3.78
N LEU A 199 -17.10 -2.95 -3.90
CA LEU A 199 -17.51 -3.77 -5.03
C LEU A 199 -19.04 -3.90 -5.11
N LEU A 200 -19.76 -4.10 -4.01
CA LEU A 200 -21.24 -4.11 -4.04
C LEU A 200 -21.82 -2.81 -4.59
N VAL A 201 -21.31 -1.67 -4.12
CA VAL A 201 -21.80 -0.35 -4.59
C VAL A 201 -21.57 -0.22 -6.10
N ALA A 202 -20.40 -0.63 -6.59
CA ALA A 202 -20.10 -0.65 -8.02
C ALA A 202 -21.05 -1.57 -8.80
N LEU A 203 -21.41 -2.73 -8.23
CA LEU A 203 -22.35 -3.67 -8.84
C LEU A 203 -23.79 -3.20 -8.86
N GLU A 204 -24.25 -2.52 -7.81
CA GLU A 204 -25.59 -1.95 -7.78
C GLU A 204 -25.75 -0.83 -8.81
N ALA A 205 -24.67 -0.07 -9.05
CA ALA A 205 -24.61 0.94 -10.08
C ALA A 205 -24.64 0.34 -11.50
N ASP A 206 -24.15 -0.89 -11.69
CA ASP A 206 -24.14 -1.62 -12.95
C ASP A 206 -24.76 -3.02 -12.83
N ARG A 207 -26.09 -3.08 -13.03
CA ARG A 207 -26.89 -4.32 -12.92
C ARG A 207 -26.45 -5.46 -13.83
N GLU A 208 -25.73 -5.20 -14.93
CA GLU A 208 -25.21 -6.25 -15.81
C GLU A 208 -23.84 -6.78 -15.33
N ALA A 209 -23.01 -5.93 -14.71
CA ALA A 209 -21.76 -6.33 -14.08
C ALA A 209 -21.96 -7.07 -12.74
N ALA A 210 -23.09 -6.83 -12.05
CA ALA A 210 -23.47 -7.37 -10.74
C ALA A 210 -23.24 -8.88 -10.56
N ALA A 211 -23.58 -9.69 -11.57
CA ALA A 211 -23.45 -11.14 -11.49
C ALA A 211 -21.98 -11.61 -11.54
N LEU A 212 -21.10 -10.87 -12.22
CA LEU A 212 -19.69 -11.22 -12.40
C LEU A 212 -18.90 -11.01 -11.10
N TYR A 213 -19.02 -9.83 -10.49
CA TYR A 213 -18.25 -9.52 -9.28
C TYR A 213 -18.86 -10.13 -8.02
N ALA A 214 -20.17 -10.41 -7.97
CA ALA A 214 -20.73 -11.20 -6.86
C ALA A 214 -20.16 -12.62 -6.82
N THR A 215 -19.86 -13.20 -7.99
CA THR A 215 -19.23 -14.52 -8.12
C THR A 215 -17.76 -14.48 -7.70
N LEU A 216 -17.01 -13.44 -8.12
CA LEU A 216 -15.63 -13.20 -7.68
C LEU A 216 -15.56 -12.97 -6.16
N GLY A 217 -16.43 -12.10 -5.62
CA GLY A 217 -16.49 -11.83 -4.19
C GLY A 217 -16.82 -13.06 -3.35
N ALA A 218 -17.77 -13.89 -3.80
CA ALA A 218 -18.08 -15.15 -3.13
C ALA A 218 -16.91 -16.16 -3.17
N ALA A 219 -16.19 -16.25 -4.29
CA ALA A 219 -15.01 -17.11 -4.42
C ALA A 219 -13.86 -16.65 -3.52
N MET A 220 -13.62 -15.34 -3.44
CA MET A 220 -12.58 -14.75 -2.57
C MET A 220 -12.86 -15.00 -1.08
N LEU A 221 -14.13 -14.99 -0.67
CA LEU A 221 -14.54 -15.21 0.71
C LEU A 221 -14.58 -16.69 1.12
N SER A 222 -14.63 -17.61 0.16
CA SER A 222 -14.63 -19.06 0.42
C SER A 222 -13.26 -19.72 0.30
N ALA A 223 -12.27 -19.03 -0.27
CA ALA A 223 -10.93 -19.57 -0.49
C ALA A 223 -10.11 -19.52 0.81
N GLU A 224 -9.50 -20.65 1.18
CA GLU A 224 -8.39 -20.59 2.15
C GLU A 224 -7.20 -19.85 1.52
N PRO A 225 -6.35 -19.15 2.31
CA PRO A 225 -5.34 -18.22 1.80
C PRO A 225 -4.36 -18.78 0.74
N GLY A 226 -4.24 -20.10 0.61
CA GLY A 226 -3.38 -20.77 -0.38
C GLY A 226 -4.06 -21.13 -1.71
N ASP A 227 -5.40 -21.19 -1.77
CA ASP A 227 -6.15 -21.73 -2.91
C ASP A 227 -6.87 -20.66 -3.74
N ALA A 228 -6.84 -19.39 -3.29
CA ALA A 228 -7.54 -18.28 -3.93
C ALA A 228 -7.19 -18.06 -5.42
N PRO A 229 -5.93 -18.18 -5.89
CA PRO A 229 -5.59 -17.92 -7.28
C PRO A 229 -6.22 -18.92 -8.27
N ASP A 230 -6.22 -20.22 -7.93
CA ASP A 230 -6.77 -21.28 -8.78
C ASP A 230 -8.31 -21.21 -8.81
N GLN A 231 -8.94 -20.92 -7.68
CA GLN A 231 -10.40 -20.75 -7.60
C GLN A 231 -10.88 -19.50 -8.34
N LEU A 232 -10.10 -18.42 -8.32
CA LEU A 232 -10.36 -17.20 -9.10
C LEU A 232 -10.18 -17.44 -10.61
N HIS A 233 -9.17 -18.22 -11.00
CA HIS A 233 -8.94 -18.61 -12.40
C HIS A 233 -10.07 -19.48 -12.96
N ASP A 234 -10.49 -20.51 -12.22
CA ASP A 234 -11.59 -21.41 -12.59
C ASP A 234 -12.94 -20.68 -12.68
N ALA A 235 -13.21 -19.75 -11.76
CA ALA A 235 -14.39 -18.89 -11.83
C ALA A 235 -14.36 -17.99 -13.08
N ALA A 236 -13.20 -17.40 -13.40
CA ALA A 236 -13.04 -16.56 -14.59
C ALA A 236 -13.15 -17.36 -15.90
N GLU A 237 -12.63 -18.59 -15.96
CA GLU A 237 -12.75 -19.51 -17.10
C GLU A 237 -14.20 -19.97 -17.33
N GLN A 238 -14.94 -20.31 -16.27
CA GLN A 238 -16.37 -20.64 -16.37
C GLN A 238 -17.21 -19.48 -16.92
N LEU A 239 -16.85 -18.24 -16.58
CA LEU A 239 -17.50 -17.03 -17.06
C LEU A 239 -17.16 -16.73 -18.54
N ARG A 240 -15.94 -17.02 -19.00
CA ARG A 240 -15.53 -16.92 -20.42
C ARG A 240 -16.17 -18.01 -21.30
N GLY A 241 -16.54 -19.15 -20.73
CA GLY A 241 -17.04 -20.33 -21.45
C GLY A 241 -18.53 -20.33 -21.84
N GLY A 242 -19.33 -19.36 -21.39
CA GLY A 242 -20.75 -19.24 -21.78
C GLY A 242 -21.75 -19.77 -20.74
N GLY A 243 -21.72 -19.23 -19.52
CA GLY A 243 -22.73 -19.54 -18.48
C GLY A 243 -24.08 -18.84 -18.73
N ASP A 244 -25.16 -19.60 -18.60
CA ASP A 244 -26.55 -19.11 -18.57
C ASP A 244 -26.75 -18.14 -17.37
N PRO A 245 -27.20 -16.89 -17.59
CA PRO A 245 -27.37 -15.88 -16.55
C PRO A 245 -28.45 -16.20 -15.50
N THR A 246 -29.14 -17.34 -15.60
CA THR A 246 -30.17 -17.76 -14.64
C THR A 246 -29.67 -18.58 -13.45
N VAL A 247 -28.36 -18.90 -13.38
CA VAL A 247 -27.79 -19.78 -12.32
C VAL A 247 -27.38 -19.04 -11.04
N TYR A 248 -27.18 -17.72 -11.08
CA TYR A 248 -26.79 -16.96 -9.89
C TYR A 248 -28.00 -16.25 -9.27
N GLY A 249 -28.68 -16.98 -8.38
CA GLY A 249 -29.89 -16.52 -7.72
C GLY A 249 -29.65 -15.64 -6.47
N PRO A 250 -30.74 -15.11 -5.87
CA PRO A 250 -30.74 -14.25 -4.67
C PRO A 250 -29.94 -14.77 -3.47
N SER A 251 -29.57 -16.06 -3.46
CA SER A 251 -28.79 -16.69 -2.41
C SER A 251 -27.32 -16.26 -2.37
N VAL A 252 -26.69 -15.95 -3.52
CA VAL A 252 -25.29 -15.48 -3.55
C VAL A 252 -25.20 -14.05 -3.04
N VAL A 253 -26.14 -13.20 -3.47
CA VAL A 253 -26.28 -11.82 -2.97
C VAL A 253 -26.57 -11.82 -1.47
N ALA A 254 -27.50 -12.65 -0.99
CA ALA A 254 -27.80 -12.75 0.45
C ALA A 254 -26.63 -13.29 1.29
N ALA A 255 -25.83 -14.22 0.75
CA ALA A 255 -24.62 -14.71 1.42
C ALA A 255 -23.56 -13.61 1.52
N PHE A 256 -23.34 -12.87 0.44
CA PHE A 256 -22.42 -11.74 0.40
C PHE A 256 -22.86 -10.60 1.33
N GLU A 257 -24.14 -10.23 1.31
CA GLU A 257 -24.74 -9.25 2.23
C GLU A 257 -24.61 -9.66 3.71
N SER A 258 -24.71 -10.96 4.02
CA SER A 258 -24.50 -11.47 5.38
C SER A 258 -23.05 -11.29 5.82
N ILE A 259 -22.10 -11.62 4.94
CA ILE A 259 -20.67 -11.49 5.23
C ILE A 259 -20.30 -10.02 5.39
N VAL A 260 -20.72 -9.13 4.49
CA VAL A 260 -20.48 -7.68 4.63
C VAL A 260 -21.06 -7.14 5.92
N ARG A 261 -22.23 -7.61 6.36
CA ARG A 261 -22.83 -7.21 7.64
C ARG A 261 -22.00 -7.67 8.85
N ASP A 262 -21.50 -8.89 8.81
CA ASP A 262 -20.67 -9.45 9.88
C ASP A 262 -19.30 -8.75 9.95
N TYR A 263 -18.73 -8.36 8.81
CA TYR A 263 -17.49 -7.58 8.73
C TYR A 263 -17.66 -6.09 9.05
N ALA A 264 -18.80 -5.47 8.71
CA ALA A 264 -19.09 -4.08 9.05
C ALA A 264 -19.13 -3.85 10.57
N GLY A 265 -19.58 -4.84 11.35
CA GLY A 265 -19.50 -4.80 12.81
C GLY A 265 -18.06 -4.80 13.33
N ALA A 266 -17.18 -5.58 12.70
CA ALA A 266 -15.76 -5.61 13.02
C ALA A 266 -15.06 -4.29 12.62
N ILE A 267 -15.40 -3.71 11.46
CA ILE A 267 -14.89 -2.42 10.98
C ILE A 267 -15.24 -1.29 11.96
N TYR A 268 -16.49 -1.19 12.42
CA TYR A 268 -16.91 -0.15 13.37
C TYR A 268 -16.17 -0.23 14.71
N GLN A 269 -15.91 -1.45 15.19
CA GLN A 269 -15.12 -1.67 16.40
C GLN A 269 -13.66 -1.21 16.20
N LEU A 270 -13.08 -1.51 15.05
CA LEU A 270 -11.74 -1.10 14.62
C LEU A 270 -11.55 0.42 14.58
N GLU A 271 -12.49 1.14 13.97
CA GLU A 271 -12.43 2.61 13.91
C GLU A 271 -12.49 3.24 15.29
N THR A 272 -13.25 2.62 16.20
CA THR A 272 -13.34 3.07 17.60
C THR A 272 -12.04 2.83 18.36
N GLU A 273 -11.38 1.69 18.12
CA GLU A 273 -10.10 1.35 18.75
C GLU A 273 -8.94 2.20 18.20
N LEU A 274 -8.90 2.43 16.88
CA LEU A 274 -7.90 3.30 16.22
C LEU A 274 -8.04 4.77 16.64
N GLN A 275 -9.25 5.28 16.87
CA GLN A 275 -9.45 6.65 17.38
C GLN A 275 -9.07 6.81 18.86
N ALA A 276 -8.98 5.71 19.60
CA ALA A 276 -8.71 5.72 21.04
C ALA A 276 -7.23 5.52 21.39
N ALA A 277 -6.42 5.01 20.45
CA ALA A 277 -4.98 4.82 20.57
C ALA A 277 -4.22 6.12 20.22
#